data_AF-A0A4R6JAB6-F1
#
_entry.id   AF-A0A4R6JAB6-F1
#
_cell.length_a   1.000
_cell.length_b   1.000
_cell.length_c   1.000
_cell.angle_alpha   90.00
_cell.angle_beta   90.00
_cell.angle_gamma   90.00
#
_symmetry.space_group_name_H-M   'P 1'
#
loop_
_entity.id
_entity.type
_entity.pdbx_description
1 polymer ?
#
loop_
_entity_poly.entity_id
_entity_poly.type
_entity_poly.pdbx_seq_one_letter_code
_entity_poly.pdbx_strand_id
1 'polypeptide(L)'
;MTRSRYGLPGWTLHHNSDAWGFAQPAGVGEDEVRWSFWPLAAAWLVRHAWEHHDYTGDDTYLPLLDGVAEFCLAWLREMPDGTLGTSPSTSPENEYVAPDGRPTGIGVSATADLALIRALLEAASGNNSGTRPAEGRDNSGTLPAASRDTIGTRPAADRDIVDALNRVPRERVGADGRLAEWPDDVADAEPGHRHTSHLVGLFPGRSIDPDDTPELAEAARRTLDARGLESTGWALAWRIALRARLRDADDALAAIRRFLRPANDSAGVYRNLFCAHPPFQIDGNLGFTAGVAEMLLQSHRDEIHLLPCLPAEWAEGAFAGLRARGGVTVDATWSGGVPAEVRLVSDRDATVTVRSGSHTVQAKLQAGVPHVVEWPGRTASRR
;
A
#
# COMPACT_ATOMS: atom_id res chain seq x y z
N MET A 1 15.78 3.57 -21.71
CA MET A 1 16.49 2.98 -20.56
C MET A 1 16.34 1.46 -20.56
N THR A 2 15.13 0.92 -20.42
CA THR A 2 14.83 -0.54 -20.45
C THR A 2 15.50 -1.29 -21.61
N ARG A 3 15.20 -0.90 -22.86
CA ARG A 3 15.78 -1.53 -24.06
C ARG A 3 17.32 -1.50 -24.10
N SER A 4 17.94 -0.44 -23.57
CA SER A 4 19.40 -0.24 -23.66
C SER A 4 20.19 -0.85 -22.50
N ARG A 5 19.60 -1.00 -21.30
CA ARG A 5 20.24 -1.63 -20.12
C ARG A 5 19.83 -3.09 -19.89
N TYR A 6 18.67 -3.54 -20.39
CA TYR A 6 18.15 -4.90 -20.19
C TYR A 6 17.77 -5.64 -21.47
N GLY A 7 17.66 -4.95 -22.61
CA GLY A 7 17.11 -5.54 -23.84
C GLY A 7 15.58 -5.74 -23.81
N LEU A 8 14.91 -5.24 -22.77
CA LEU A 8 13.50 -5.52 -22.50
C LEU A 8 12.56 -4.41 -23.02
N PRO A 9 11.29 -4.76 -23.31
CA PRO A 9 10.23 -3.80 -23.66
C PRO A 9 9.74 -3.02 -22.42
N GLY A 10 8.65 -2.28 -22.56
CA GLY A 10 8.09 -1.44 -21.50
C GLY A 10 9.01 -0.31 -21.03
N TRP A 11 8.64 0.28 -19.90
CA TRP A 11 9.43 1.29 -19.20
C TRP A 11 9.47 1.03 -17.69
N THR A 12 10.57 1.45 -17.06
CA THR A 12 10.71 1.52 -15.61
C THR A 12 11.70 2.63 -15.22
N LEU A 13 11.87 2.85 -13.92
CA LEU A 13 12.95 3.63 -13.32
C LEU A 13 13.46 2.94 -12.03
N HIS A 14 14.57 3.44 -11.49
CA HIS A 14 15.17 2.95 -10.27
C HIS A 14 14.77 3.81 -9.05
N HIS A 15 15.31 3.49 -7.87
CA HIS A 15 14.95 4.14 -6.60
C HIS A 15 15.05 5.69 -6.63
N ASN A 16 15.97 6.26 -7.41
CA ASN A 16 16.18 7.70 -7.54
C ASN A 16 15.85 8.22 -8.95
N SER A 17 15.34 9.46 -8.98
CA SER A 17 15.05 10.24 -10.19
C SER A 17 15.26 11.73 -9.88
N ASP A 18 15.19 12.58 -10.92
CA ASP A 18 15.41 14.02 -10.83
C ASP A 18 14.47 14.80 -11.77
N ALA A 19 14.62 16.13 -11.81
CA ALA A 19 13.85 17.02 -12.69
C ALA A 19 14.05 16.76 -14.20
N TRP A 20 15.05 15.95 -14.58
CA TRP A 20 15.35 15.57 -15.97
C TRP A 20 14.83 14.17 -16.32
N GLY A 21 14.18 13.48 -15.37
CA GLY A 21 13.65 12.14 -15.56
C GLY A 21 14.73 11.05 -15.55
N PHE A 22 15.78 11.21 -14.74
CA PHE A 22 16.79 10.16 -14.55
C PHE A 22 16.15 8.83 -14.12
N ALA A 23 16.25 7.80 -14.97
CA ALA A 23 15.59 6.50 -14.76
C ALA A 23 16.57 5.32 -14.57
N GLN A 24 17.87 5.58 -14.60
CA GLN A 24 18.91 4.55 -14.53
C GLN A 24 19.17 4.16 -13.06
N PRO A 25 19.83 3.02 -12.79
CA PRO A 25 20.44 2.79 -11.47
C PRO A 25 21.27 4.01 -11.07
N ALA A 26 21.09 4.51 -9.85
CA ALA A 26 21.96 5.57 -9.33
C ALA A 26 23.34 5.01 -8.99
N GLY A 27 24.31 5.90 -8.81
CA GLY A 27 25.69 5.53 -8.54
C GLY A 27 26.56 5.35 -9.78
N VAL A 28 27.87 5.29 -9.56
CA VAL A 28 28.91 5.25 -10.60
C VAL A 28 29.71 3.94 -10.60
N GLY A 29 29.19 2.90 -9.93
CA GLY A 29 29.83 1.59 -9.80
C GLY A 29 30.67 1.41 -8.53
N GLU A 30 30.73 2.43 -7.68
CA GLU A 30 31.34 2.40 -6.34
C GLU A 30 30.31 2.18 -5.23
N ASP A 31 29.02 2.34 -5.58
CA ASP A 31 27.86 2.33 -4.71
C ASP A 31 27.32 0.92 -4.43
N GLU A 32 26.71 0.72 -3.25
CA GLU A 32 26.24 -0.61 -2.85
C GLU A 32 24.99 -1.04 -3.64
N VAL A 33 24.97 -2.29 -4.10
CA VAL A 33 23.91 -2.81 -4.98
C VAL A 33 22.54 -2.88 -4.28
N ARG A 34 22.53 -3.06 -2.94
CA ARG A 34 21.32 -3.20 -2.10
C ARG A 34 20.32 -2.05 -2.21
N TRP A 35 20.79 -0.87 -2.62
CA TRP A 35 19.97 0.31 -2.90
C TRP A 35 20.15 0.80 -4.34
N SER A 36 21.36 0.79 -4.89
CA SER A 36 21.62 1.33 -6.23
C SER A 36 20.86 0.59 -7.34
N PHE A 37 20.69 -0.73 -7.22
CA PHE A 37 19.97 -1.56 -8.19
C PHE A 37 18.62 -2.03 -7.65
N TRP A 38 17.55 -1.30 -8.00
CA TRP A 38 16.17 -1.73 -7.80
C TRP A 38 15.25 -1.22 -8.93
N PRO A 39 14.96 -2.03 -9.97
CA PRO A 39 14.29 -1.58 -11.21
C PRO A 39 12.75 -1.56 -11.14
N LEU A 40 12.16 -1.50 -9.94
CA LEU A 40 10.71 -1.61 -9.73
C LEU A 40 10.06 -0.34 -9.13
N ALA A 41 10.79 0.76 -9.05
CA ALA A 41 10.21 2.03 -8.60
C ALA A 41 9.04 2.49 -9.48
N ALA A 42 9.03 2.16 -10.77
CA ALA A 42 7.87 2.40 -11.63
C ALA A 42 6.62 1.64 -11.17
N ALA A 43 6.74 0.35 -10.83
CA ALA A 43 5.63 -0.50 -10.40
C ALA A 43 5.01 0.00 -9.09
N TRP A 44 5.81 0.64 -8.23
CA TRP A 44 5.28 1.38 -7.08
C TRP A 44 4.65 2.72 -7.50
N LEU A 45 5.35 3.56 -8.29
CA LEU A 45 4.87 4.90 -8.62
C LEU A 45 3.55 4.92 -9.42
N VAL A 46 3.33 3.97 -10.34
CA VAL A 46 2.03 3.89 -11.05
C VAL A 46 0.86 3.51 -10.15
N ARG A 47 1.09 3.11 -8.88
CA ARG A 47 0.02 3.06 -7.86
C ARG A 47 -0.71 4.39 -7.74
N HIS A 48 -0.01 5.52 -7.81
CA HIS A 48 -0.65 6.83 -7.73
C HIS A 48 -1.61 7.10 -8.90
N ALA A 49 -1.41 6.46 -10.06
CA ALA A 49 -2.32 6.57 -11.21
C ALA A 49 -3.64 5.82 -10.98
N TRP A 50 -3.60 4.56 -10.53
CA TRP A 50 -4.83 3.81 -10.27
C TRP A 50 -5.50 4.18 -8.94
N GLU A 51 -4.75 4.64 -7.93
CA GLU A 51 -5.34 5.25 -6.73
C GLU A 51 -6.06 6.56 -7.10
N HIS A 52 -5.53 7.36 -8.03
CA HIS A 52 -6.26 8.52 -8.55
C HIS A 52 -7.60 8.09 -9.15
N HIS A 53 -7.63 7.10 -10.05
CA HIS A 53 -8.87 6.50 -10.56
C HIS A 53 -9.78 6.00 -9.43
N ASP A 54 -9.27 5.21 -8.48
CA ASP A 54 -10.08 4.67 -7.38
C ASP A 54 -10.74 5.77 -6.52
N TYR A 55 -10.09 6.92 -6.34
CA TYR A 55 -10.64 8.05 -5.58
C TYR A 55 -11.50 9.04 -6.40
N THR A 56 -11.34 9.11 -7.73
CA THR A 56 -12.00 10.15 -8.57
C THR A 56 -12.85 9.59 -9.71
N GLY A 57 -12.64 8.34 -10.12
CA GLY A 57 -13.10 7.76 -11.39
C GLY A 57 -12.48 8.38 -12.64
N ASP A 58 -11.36 9.11 -12.52
CA ASP A 58 -10.64 9.69 -13.65
C ASP A 58 -9.60 8.69 -14.21
N ASP A 59 -9.82 8.26 -15.44
CA ASP A 59 -8.99 7.30 -16.16
C ASP A 59 -7.69 7.90 -16.74
N THR A 60 -7.50 9.22 -16.67
CA THR A 60 -6.43 9.98 -17.37
C THR A 60 -5.03 9.37 -17.25
N TYR A 61 -4.70 8.77 -16.09
CA TYR A 61 -3.38 8.20 -15.81
C TYR A 61 -3.31 6.67 -15.94
N LEU A 62 -4.44 5.97 -16.14
CA LEU A 62 -4.46 4.51 -16.25
C LEU A 62 -3.59 3.95 -17.40
N PRO A 63 -3.47 4.59 -18.58
CA PRO A 63 -2.58 4.12 -19.65
C PRO A 63 -1.09 4.04 -19.29
N LEU A 64 -0.66 4.62 -18.15
CA LEU A 64 0.71 4.45 -17.65
C LEU A 64 1.00 3.02 -17.19
N LEU A 65 -0.02 2.28 -16.73
CA LEU A 65 0.13 0.92 -16.20
C LEU A 65 0.62 -0.04 -17.31
N ASP A 66 0.06 0.05 -18.51
CA ASP A 66 0.33 -0.86 -19.64
C ASP A 66 1.85 -0.98 -19.91
N GLY A 67 2.54 0.16 -19.96
CA GLY A 67 3.99 0.19 -20.25
C GLY A 67 4.88 -0.29 -19.10
N VAL A 68 4.41 -0.23 -17.84
CA VAL A 68 5.13 -0.81 -16.70
C VAL A 68 4.82 -2.30 -16.58
N ALA A 69 3.57 -2.72 -16.84
CA ALA A 69 3.18 -4.12 -16.88
C ALA A 69 3.94 -4.88 -17.99
N GLU A 70 4.10 -4.29 -19.18
CA GLU A 70 4.96 -4.83 -20.26
C GLU A 70 6.42 -5.04 -19.78
N PHE A 71 6.97 -4.09 -19.01
CA PHE A 71 8.30 -4.27 -18.42
C PHE A 71 8.32 -5.36 -17.36
N CYS A 72 7.38 -5.37 -16.41
CA CYS A 72 7.35 -6.33 -15.30
C CYS A 72 7.16 -7.78 -15.80
N LEU A 73 6.28 -8.02 -16.78
CA LEU A 73 6.13 -9.33 -17.42
C LEU A 73 7.43 -9.80 -18.09
N ALA A 74 8.17 -8.88 -18.72
CA ALA A 74 9.45 -9.19 -19.35
C ALA A 74 10.64 -9.25 -18.36
N TRP A 75 10.49 -8.71 -17.15
CA TRP A 75 11.49 -8.76 -16.07
C TRP A 75 11.37 -10.04 -15.24
N LEU A 76 10.15 -10.56 -15.07
CA LEU A 76 9.90 -11.87 -14.48
C LEU A 76 10.63 -12.97 -15.25
N ARG A 77 11.18 -13.94 -14.52
CA ARG A 77 11.86 -15.11 -15.07
C ARG A 77 11.34 -16.37 -14.40
N GLU A 78 11.35 -17.47 -15.15
CA GLU A 78 11.04 -18.79 -14.59
C GLU A 78 12.14 -19.22 -13.60
N MET A 79 11.73 -19.51 -12.38
CA MET A 79 12.57 -20.05 -11.31
C MET A 79 12.66 -21.59 -11.45
N PRO A 80 13.65 -22.26 -10.80
CA PRO A 80 13.83 -23.71 -10.93
C PRO A 80 12.64 -24.58 -10.48
N ASP A 81 11.69 -24.01 -9.73
CA ASP A 81 10.45 -24.65 -9.27
C ASP A 81 9.24 -24.39 -10.20
N GLY A 82 9.42 -23.66 -11.31
CA GLY A 82 8.38 -23.29 -12.28
C GLY A 82 7.63 -21.99 -11.95
N THR A 83 7.86 -21.39 -10.77
CA THR A 83 7.31 -20.09 -10.41
C THR A 83 7.94 -18.96 -11.22
N LEU A 84 7.34 -17.76 -11.19
CA LEU A 84 7.94 -16.55 -11.75
C LEU A 84 8.53 -15.66 -10.65
N GLY A 85 9.79 -15.27 -10.83
CA GLY A 85 10.55 -14.48 -9.87
C GLY A 85 11.39 -13.38 -10.50
N THR A 86 12.07 -12.59 -9.68
CA THR A 86 12.96 -11.50 -10.11
C THR A 86 14.42 -11.84 -9.86
N SER A 87 15.30 -11.57 -10.84
CA SER A 87 16.74 -11.81 -10.68
C SER A 87 17.57 -10.87 -11.58
N PRO A 88 18.52 -10.08 -11.01
CA PRO A 88 18.75 -9.89 -9.57
C PRO A 88 17.59 -9.15 -8.90
N SER A 89 17.48 -9.32 -7.58
CA SER A 89 16.46 -8.70 -6.72
C SER A 89 17.12 -8.14 -5.45
N THR A 90 16.50 -7.10 -4.88
CA THR A 90 16.92 -6.43 -3.64
C THR A 90 15.66 -6.08 -2.84
N SER A 91 15.73 -6.05 -1.51
CA SER A 91 14.67 -5.47 -0.66
C SER A 91 15.20 -4.13 -0.14
N PRO A 92 14.83 -2.98 -0.72
CA PRO A 92 15.44 -1.70 -0.37
C PRO A 92 15.34 -1.40 1.13
N GLU A 93 16.41 -1.10 1.87
CA GLU A 93 17.85 -1.19 1.54
C GLU A 93 18.54 -2.25 2.43
N ASN A 94 17.81 -3.31 2.74
CA ASN A 94 18.16 -4.29 3.77
C ASN A 94 19.13 -5.36 3.25
N GLU A 95 19.77 -6.03 4.19
CA GLU A 95 20.67 -7.16 3.94
C GLU A 95 20.26 -8.38 4.78
N TYR A 96 20.53 -9.56 4.26
CA TYR A 96 20.43 -10.82 4.99
C TYR A 96 21.79 -11.50 5.10
N VAL A 97 21.92 -12.42 6.05
CA VAL A 97 23.13 -13.25 6.21
C VAL A 97 23.07 -14.39 5.20
N ALA A 98 23.99 -14.38 4.23
CA ALA A 98 24.12 -15.41 3.21
C ALA A 98 24.65 -16.74 3.80
N PRO A 99 24.55 -17.87 3.06
CA PRO A 99 25.06 -19.17 3.52
C PRO A 99 26.57 -19.24 3.84
N ASP A 100 27.36 -18.27 3.37
CA ASP A 100 28.78 -18.13 3.72
C ASP A 100 29.03 -17.29 4.99
N GLY A 101 27.96 -16.85 5.66
CA GLY A 101 27.98 -16.05 6.88
C GLY A 101 28.14 -14.54 6.68
N ARG A 102 28.19 -14.04 5.43
CA ARG A 102 28.36 -12.60 5.15
C ARG A 102 27.03 -11.91 4.85
N PRO A 103 26.86 -10.62 5.21
CA PRO A 103 25.75 -9.81 4.73
C PRO A 103 25.72 -9.70 3.21
N THR A 104 24.53 -9.74 2.62
CA THR A 104 24.26 -9.37 1.23
C THR A 104 22.88 -8.75 1.10
N GLY A 105 22.74 -7.74 0.25
CA GLY A 105 21.44 -7.19 -0.16
C GLY A 105 20.98 -7.62 -1.56
N ILE A 106 21.77 -8.47 -2.24
CA ILE A 106 21.42 -9.03 -3.56
C ILE A 106 20.95 -10.48 -3.38
N GLY A 107 19.76 -10.77 -3.89
CA GLY A 107 19.20 -12.12 -3.96
C GLY A 107 18.32 -12.31 -5.20
N VAL A 108 17.30 -13.14 -5.06
CA VAL A 108 16.22 -13.33 -6.03
C VAL A 108 14.88 -13.11 -5.34
N SER A 109 13.86 -12.67 -6.08
CA SER A 109 12.45 -12.73 -5.68
C SER A 109 12.13 -12.18 -4.28
N ALA A 110 12.71 -11.04 -3.89
CA ALA A 110 12.37 -10.37 -2.64
C ALA A 110 10.86 -10.09 -2.57
N THR A 111 10.25 -10.23 -1.39
CA THR A 111 8.78 -10.16 -1.23
C THR A 111 8.21 -8.84 -1.74
N ALA A 112 8.95 -7.73 -1.58
CA ALA A 112 8.58 -6.42 -2.08
C ALA A 112 8.43 -6.37 -3.62
N ASP A 113 9.35 -7.01 -4.36
CA ASP A 113 9.33 -7.07 -5.82
C ASP A 113 8.05 -7.77 -6.30
N LEU A 114 7.78 -8.96 -5.74
CA LEU A 114 6.66 -9.80 -6.14
C LEU A 114 5.32 -9.17 -5.78
N ALA A 115 5.20 -8.55 -4.60
CA ALA A 115 3.99 -7.86 -4.16
C ALA A 115 3.68 -6.64 -5.04
N LEU A 116 4.69 -5.86 -5.44
CA LEU A 116 4.52 -4.72 -6.35
C LEU A 116 4.15 -5.15 -7.77
N ILE A 117 4.83 -6.17 -8.31
CA ILE A 117 4.50 -6.73 -9.63
C ILE A 117 3.07 -7.29 -9.62
N ARG A 118 2.70 -8.09 -8.62
CA ARG A 118 1.34 -8.62 -8.47
C ARG A 118 0.30 -7.50 -8.44
N ALA A 119 0.46 -6.50 -7.58
CA ALA A 119 -0.52 -5.42 -7.44
C ALA A 119 -0.69 -4.60 -8.74
N LEU A 120 0.40 -4.38 -9.48
CA LEU A 120 0.33 -3.76 -10.82
C LEU A 120 -0.44 -4.63 -11.82
N LEU A 121 -0.17 -5.94 -11.85
CA LEU A 121 -0.82 -6.87 -12.77
C LEU A 121 -2.32 -7.07 -12.43
N GLU A 122 -2.69 -7.07 -11.15
CA GLU A 122 -4.08 -7.07 -10.66
C GLU A 122 -4.81 -5.78 -11.05
N ALA A 123 -4.15 -4.62 -10.97
CA ALA A 123 -4.69 -3.35 -11.45
C ALA A 123 -4.84 -3.30 -12.98
N ALA A 124 -3.81 -3.70 -13.73
CA ALA A 124 -3.80 -3.67 -15.19
C ALA A 124 -4.81 -4.64 -15.84
N SER A 125 -5.08 -5.79 -15.21
CA SER A 125 -6.14 -6.71 -15.65
C SER A 125 -7.56 -6.26 -15.28
N GLY A 126 -7.72 -5.15 -14.55
CA GLY A 126 -9.02 -4.71 -14.04
C GLY A 126 -9.57 -5.57 -12.90
N ASN A 127 -8.77 -6.50 -12.38
CA ASN A 127 -9.10 -7.42 -11.27
C ASN A 127 -8.96 -6.79 -9.88
N ASN A 128 -8.78 -5.47 -9.78
CA ASN A 128 -8.81 -4.73 -8.50
C ASN A 128 -10.24 -4.72 -7.92
N SER A 129 -10.66 -5.86 -7.39
CA SER A 129 -12.01 -6.14 -6.92
C SER A 129 -12.28 -5.59 -5.52
N GLY A 130 -12.01 -4.30 -5.33
CA GLY A 130 -12.30 -3.57 -4.08
C GLY A 130 -13.05 -2.24 -4.29
N THR A 131 -13.35 -1.85 -5.53
CA THR A 131 -13.91 -0.51 -5.85
C THR A 131 -14.91 -0.48 -7.01
N ARG A 132 -15.12 -1.59 -7.75
CA ARG A 132 -16.06 -1.64 -8.90
C ARG A 132 -17.38 -2.33 -8.50
N PRO A 133 -18.53 -1.63 -8.55
CA PRO A 133 -19.84 -2.24 -8.39
C PRO A 133 -20.02 -3.46 -9.29
N ALA A 134 -20.64 -4.52 -8.77
CA ALA A 134 -20.77 -5.82 -9.43
C ALA A 134 -21.80 -5.86 -10.58
N GLU A 135 -22.09 -4.73 -11.22
CA GLU A 135 -22.97 -4.68 -12.38
C GLU A 135 -22.22 -5.03 -13.67
N GLY A 136 -22.55 -6.19 -14.24
CA GLY A 136 -22.09 -6.58 -15.58
C GLY A 136 -20.90 -7.55 -15.64
N ARG A 137 -20.42 -8.11 -14.53
CA ARG A 137 -19.54 -9.29 -14.57
C ARG A 137 -20.33 -10.47 -15.13
N ASP A 138 -19.88 -11.02 -16.26
CA ASP A 138 -20.31 -12.36 -16.67
C ASP A 138 -19.52 -13.43 -15.88
N ASN A 139 -19.95 -14.69 -15.98
CA ASN A 139 -19.29 -15.81 -15.30
C ASN A 139 -17.89 -16.16 -15.85
N SER A 140 -17.29 -15.33 -16.73
CA SER A 140 -15.89 -15.46 -17.15
C SER A 140 -14.92 -14.56 -16.38
N GLY A 141 -15.42 -13.69 -15.48
CA GLY A 141 -14.62 -12.70 -14.77
C GLY A 141 -14.28 -11.47 -15.62
N THR A 142 -14.91 -11.32 -16.78
CA THR A 142 -14.59 -10.24 -17.74
C THR A 142 -15.55 -9.06 -17.58
N LEU A 143 -15.01 -7.85 -17.75
CA LEU A 143 -15.80 -6.61 -17.77
C LEU A 143 -16.61 -6.46 -19.07
N PRO A 144 -17.78 -5.78 -19.02
CA PRO A 144 -18.58 -5.52 -20.21
C PRO A 144 -17.83 -4.60 -21.19
N ALA A 145 -18.02 -4.87 -22.49
CA ALA A 145 -17.18 -4.38 -23.58
C ALA A 145 -16.96 -2.87 -23.64
N ALA A 146 -17.95 -2.07 -23.20
CA ALA A 146 -17.86 -0.60 -23.20
C ALA A 146 -16.77 -0.01 -22.29
N SER A 147 -16.14 -0.83 -21.42
CA SER A 147 -15.02 -0.43 -20.55
C SER A 147 -13.66 -0.97 -20.99
N ARG A 148 -13.57 -1.58 -22.18
CA ARG A 148 -12.32 -2.17 -22.73
C ARG A 148 -11.60 -1.24 -23.71
N ASP A 149 -12.20 -0.12 -24.12
CA ASP A 149 -11.62 0.80 -25.11
C ASP A 149 -10.70 1.88 -24.50
N THR A 150 -10.73 2.10 -23.17
CA THR A 150 -9.91 3.14 -22.48
C THR A 150 -8.63 2.63 -21.82
N ILE A 151 -8.47 1.32 -21.66
CA ILE A 151 -7.19 0.67 -21.26
C ILE A 151 -6.72 -0.12 -22.48
N GLY A 152 -5.46 0.00 -22.89
CA GLY A 152 -4.96 -0.47 -24.19
C GLY A 152 -4.75 -1.99 -24.30
N THR A 153 -5.69 -2.81 -23.81
CA THR A 153 -5.51 -4.25 -23.67
C THR A 153 -5.57 -4.99 -25.01
N ARG A 154 -4.41 -5.49 -25.45
CA ARG A 154 -4.35 -6.55 -26.47
C ARG A 154 -4.72 -7.87 -25.80
N PRO A 155 -5.61 -8.70 -26.37
CA PRO A 155 -6.01 -10.00 -25.77
C PRO A 155 -4.89 -11.02 -25.50
N ALA A 156 -3.67 -10.77 -26.01
CA ALA A 156 -2.48 -11.53 -25.64
C ALA A 156 -1.91 -11.10 -24.28
N ALA A 157 -1.86 -9.78 -23.99
CA ALA A 157 -1.37 -9.25 -22.73
C ALA A 157 -2.24 -9.73 -21.55
N ASP A 158 -3.56 -9.77 -21.71
CA ASP A 158 -4.49 -10.30 -20.69
C ASP A 158 -4.13 -11.75 -20.29
N ARG A 159 -3.69 -12.58 -21.25
CA ARG A 159 -3.29 -13.97 -20.98
C ARG A 159 -1.96 -14.06 -20.26
N ASP A 160 -0.99 -13.26 -20.69
CA ASP A 160 0.35 -13.21 -20.06
C ASP A 160 0.25 -12.67 -18.62
N ILE A 161 -0.63 -11.70 -18.38
CA ILE A 161 -0.97 -11.20 -17.03
C ILE A 161 -1.58 -12.32 -16.17
N VAL A 162 -2.55 -13.09 -16.69
CA VAL A 162 -3.18 -14.18 -15.94
C VAL A 162 -2.22 -15.34 -15.67
N ASP A 163 -1.36 -15.74 -16.62
CA ASP A 163 -0.31 -16.74 -16.37
C ASP A 163 0.64 -16.26 -15.28
N ALA A 164 1.10 -15.00 -15.38
CA ALA A 164 2.01 -14.43 -14.40
C ALA A 164 1.39 -14.35 -12.99
N LEU A 165 0.14 -13.92 -12.86
CA LEU A 165 -0.54 -13.83 -11.57
C LEU A 165 -0.71 -15.20 -10.87
N ASN A 166 -0.83 -16.28 -11.65
CA ASN A 166 -0.90 -17.66 -11.15
C ASN A 166 0.48 -18.24 -10.76
N ARG A 167 1.57 -17.73 -11.34
CA ARG A 167 2.92 -18.29 -11.19
C ARG A 167 3.87 -17.47 -10.34
N VAL A 168 3.64 -16.17 -10.19
CA VAL A 168 4.32 -15.34 -9.18
C VAL A 168 3.93 -15.87 -7.80
N PRO A 169 4.87 -16.08 -6.86
CA PRO A 169 4.55 -16.43 -5.47
C PRO A 169 3.69 -15.39 -4.74
N ARG A 170 3.04 -15.79 -3.65
CA ARG A 170 2.39 -14.86 -2.69
C ARG A 170 3.29 -14.65 -1.47
N GLU A 171 3.00 -13.60 -0.72
CA GLU A 171 3.60 -13.34 0.58
C GLU A 171 3.44 -14.56 1.51
N ARG A 172 4.47 -14.86 2.31
CA ARG A 172 4.52 -16.04 3.18
C ARG A 172 4.93 -15.69 4.60
N VAL A 173 4.50 -16.53 5.54
CA VAL A 173 5.04 -16.55 6.91
C VAL A 173 6.39 -17.27 6.90
N GLY A 174 7.41 -16.70 7.52
CA GLY A 174 8.72 -17.31 7.71
C GLY A 174 8.74 -18.34 8.85
N ALA A 175 9.79 -19.16 8.93
CA ALA A 175 9.95 -20.15 10.00
C ALA A 175 9.98 -19.55 11.43
N ASP A 176 10.29 -18.25 11.57
CA ASP A 176 10.26 -17.50 12.83
C ASP A 176 8.89 -16.85 13.14
N GLY A 177 7.90 -17.04 12.26
CA GLY A 177 6.55 -16.48 12.39
C GLY A 177 6.40 -15.02 11.98
N ARG A 178 7.44 -14.37 11.42
CA ARG A 178 7.35 -13.03 10.82
C ARG A 178 6.94 -13.12 9.35
N LEU A 179 6.58 -12.00 8.72
CA LEU A 179 6.40 -11.98 7.27
C LEU A 179 7.79 -12.09 6.61
N ALA A 180 7.96 -13.04 5.68
CA ALA A 180 9.26 -13.26 5.05
C ALA A 180 9.64 -12.08 4.13
N GLU A 181 10.87 -11.57 4.25
CA GLU A 181 11.41 -10.52 3.38
C GLU A 181 12.03 -11.09 2.09
N TRP A 182 12.53 -12.33 2.17
CA TRP A 182 13.27 -13.04 1.14
C TRP A 182 12.61 -14.40 0.86
N PRO A 183 12.84 -15.03 -0.31
CA PRO A 183 12.21 -16.29 -0.66
C PRO A 183 12.59 -17.41 0.32
N ASP A 184 13.85 -17.46 0.74
CA ASP A 184 14.38 -18.41 1.73
C ASP A 184 14.27 -17.87 3.17
N ASP A 185 14.23 -18.77 4.15
CA ASP A 185 14.29 -18.40 5.58
C ASP A 185 15.74 -18.07 5.99
N VAL A 186 16.09 -16.79 5.84
CA VAL A 186 17.43 -16.22 6.10
C VAL A 186 17.42 -15.34 7.35
N ALA A 187 18.56 -15.23 8.04
CA ALA A 187 18.70 -14.32 9.17
C ALA A 187 18.88 -12.87 8.69
N ASP A 188 18.26 -11.91 9.40
CA ASP A 188 18.51 -10.48 9.20
C ASP A 188 19.99 -10.15 9.46
N ALA A 189 20.62 -9.39 8.57
CA ALA A 189 21.92 -8.76 8.89
C ALA A 189 21.73 -7.52 9.78
N GLU A 190 20.62 -6.79 9.62
CA GLU A 190 20.23 -5.65 10.44
C GLU A 190 18.79 -5.83 10.98
N PRO A 191 18.58 -6.49 12.14
CA PRO A 191 17.24 -6.76 12.66
C PRO A 191 16.37 -5.51 12.87
N GLY A 192 17.00 -4.40 13.28
CA GLY A 192 16.35 -3.09 13.49
C GLY A 192 16.29 -2.18 12.25
N HIS A 193 16.49 -2.73 11.03
CA HIS A 193 16.55 -1.95 9.80
C HIS A 193 15.33 -1.03 9.62
N ARG A 194 15.59 0.17 9.09
CA ARG A 194 14.58 1.23 8.94
C ARG A 194 13.50 0.91 7.91
N HIS A 195 13.83 0.18 6.84
CA HIS A 195 12.85 -0.25 5.84
C HIS A 195 12.10 -1.51 6.29
N THR A 196 10.84 -1.60 5.85
CA THR A 196 9.99 -2.78 5.96
C THR A 196 9.37 -3.08 4.59
N SER A 197 10.21 -3.12 3.56
CA SER A 197 9.78 -3.12 2.14
C SER A 197 8.89 -4.31 1.78
N HIS A 198 9.09 -5.46 2.42
CA HIS A 198 8.20 -6.63 2.31
C HIS A 198 6.79 -6.42 2.89
N LEU A 199 6.55 -5.39 3.70
CA LEU A 199 5.22 -4.97 4.16
C LEU A 199 4.47 -4.06 3.16
N VAL A 200 5.01 -3.83 1.96
CA VAL A 200 4.34 -3.02 0.91
C VAL A 200 2.95 -3.56 0.55
N GLY A 201 2.71 -4.88 0.74
CA GLY A 201 1.40 -5.53 0.57
C GLY A 201 0.35 -5.12 1.61
N LEU A 202 0.76 -4.69 2.80
CA LEU A 202 -0.10 -4.19 3.89
C LEU A 202 -0.41 -2.70 3.72
N PHE A 203 0.62 -1.87 3.45
CA PHE A 203 0.46 -0.46 3.09
C PHE A 203 1.63 0.02 2.23
N PRO A 204 1.39 0.70 1.08
CA PRO A 204 0.10 1.14 0.55
C PRO A 204 -0.68 0.06 -0.23
N GLY A 205 -0.23 -1.19 -0.19
CA GLY A 205 -0.90 -2.36 -0.77
C GLY A 205 -2.26 -2.71 -0.16
N ARG A 206 -2.78 -3.86 -0.59
CA ARG A 206 -4.09 -4.41 -0.19
C ARG A 206 -4.09 -5.95 -0.10
N SER A 207 -2.94 -6.60 -0.26
CA SER A 207 -2.80 -8.07 -0.26
C SER A 207 -2.71 -8.65 1.15
N ILE A 208 -2.44 -7.81 2.15
CA ILE A 208 -2.45 -8.17 3.57
C ILE A 208 -3.50 -7.32 4.29
N ASP A 209 -4.57 -7.96 4.79
CA ASP A 209 -5.61 -7.33 5.60
C ASP A 209 -6.04 -8.27 6.76
N PRO A 210 -6.38 -7.74 7.96
CA PRO A 210 -6.79 -8.57 9.09
C PRO A 210 -8.05 -9.43 8.86
N ASP A 211 -8.97 -9.05 7.96
CA ASP A 211 -10.19 -9.83 7.70
C ASP A 211 -9.99 -10.93 6.64
N ASP A 212 -9.18 -10.68 5.60
CA ASP A 212 -8.98 -11.64 4.49
C ASP A 212 -7.76 -12.55 4.69
N THR A 213 -6.70 -12.04 5.32
CA THR A 213 -5.41 -12.74 5.48
C THR A 213 -4.89 -12.63 6.93
N PRO A 214 -5.65 -13.12 7.93
CA PRO A 214 -5.32 -12.92 9.35
C PRO A 214 -3.92 -13.46 9.72
N GLU A 215 -3.48 -14.56 9.12
CA GLU A 215 -2.14 -15.13 9.35
C GLU A 215 -1.01 -14.22 8.86
N LEU A 216 -1.15 -13.62 7.66
CA LEU A 216 -0.19 -12.66 7.12
C LEU A 216 -0.21 -11.33 7.88
N ALA A 217 -1.39 -10.90 8.35
CA ALA A 217 -1.53 -9.70 9.17
C ALA A 217 -0.85 -9.85 10.54
N GLU A 218 -0.97 -11.02 11.18
CA GLU A 218 -0.25 -11.34 12.42
C GLU A 218 1.27 -11.47 12.18
N ALA A 219 1.68 -12.08 11.07
CA ALA A 219 3.09 -12.14 10.67
C ALA A 219 3.69 -10.73 10.43
N ALA A 220 2.92 -9.82 9.82
CA ALA A 220 3.29 -8.43 9.61
C ALA A 220 3.37 -7.64 10.93
N ARG A 221 2.48 -7.90 11.90
CA ARG A 221 2.58 -7.34 13.26
C ARG A 221 3.90 -7.73 13.92
N ARG A 222 4.25 -9.02 13.89
CA ARG A 222 5.51 -9.55 14.44
C ARG A 222 6.75 -9.00 13.74
N THR A 223 6.68 -8.77 12.42
CA THR A 223 7.72 -8.04 11.68
C THR A 223 7.93 -6.64 12.25
N LEU A 224 6.86 -5.87 12.47
CA LEU A 224 6.94 -4.52 13.02
C LEU A 224 7.48 -4.50 14.44
N ASP A 225 7.08 -5.46 15.29
CA ASP A 225 7.60 -5.62 16.64
C ASP A 225 9.11 -5.91 16.63
N ALA A 226 9.55 -6.84 15.77
CA ALA A 226 10.94 -7.25 15.63
C ALA A 226 11.86 -6.15 15.05
N ARG A 227 11.34 -5.30 14.16
CA ARG A 227 12.05 -4.12 13.62
C ARG A 227 12.17 -2.98 14.65
N GLY A 228 11.66 -3.16 15.87
CA GLY A 228 11.84 -2.26 16.99
C GLY A 228 11.01 -0.98 16.92
N LEU A 229 11.10 -0.19 17.98
CA LEU A 229 10.17 0.93 18.22
C LEU A 229 10.61 2.25 17.58
N GLU A 230 11.92 2.50 17.50
CA GLU A 230 12.49 3.74 16.96
C GLU A 230 12.93 3.54 15.49
N SER A 231 12.98 4.62 14.71
CA SER A 231 13.48 4.63 13.33
C SER A 231 13.63 6.08 12.82
N THR A 232 13.85 6.27 11.52
CA THR A 232 13.86 7.59 10.86
C THR A 232 12.46 8.20 10.79
N GLY A 233 12.35 9.51 10.52
CA GLY A 233 11.07 10.22 10.47
C GLY A 233 10.04 9.62 9.49
N TRP A 234 10.46 9.26 8.27
CA TRP A 234 9.58 8.58 7.30
C TRP A 234 9.20 7.17 7.72
N ALA A 235 10.11 6.42 8.37
CA ALA A 235 9.85 5.06 8.80
C ALA A 235 8.86 5.04 9.97
N LEU A 236 8.99 5.98 10.92
CA LEU A 236 7.98 6.20 11.96
C LEU A 236 6.63 6.58 11.35
N ALA A 237 6.60 7.45 10.34
CA ALA A 237 5.37 7.83 9.65
C ALA A 237 4.70 6.63 8.93
N TRP A 238 5.48 5.80 8.23
CA TRP A 238 4.97 4.60 7.56
C TRP A 238 4.46 3.57 8.58
N ARG A 239 5.15 3.40 9.72
CA ARG A 239 4.69 2.55 10.83
C ARG A 239 3.32 2.95 11.38
N ILE A 240 2.95 4.24 11.39
CA ILE A 240 1.59 4.68 11.74
C ILE A 240 0.57 4.07 10.76
N ALA A 241 0.79 4.21 9.45
CA ALA A 241 -0.12 3.66 8.43
C ALA A 241 -0.17 2.12 8.44
N LEU A 242 0.96 1.44 8.68
CA LEU A 242 1.01 -0.02 8.80
C LEU A 242 0.24 -0.52 10.03
N ARG A 243 0.40 0.10 11.21
CA ARG A 243 -0.39 -0.21 12.41
C ARG A 243 -1.86 0.17 12.25
N ALA A 244 -2.18 1.24 11.51
CA ALA A 244 -3.55 1.60 11.13
C ALA A 244 -4.25 0.48 10.34
N ARG A 245 -3.58 -0.07 9.32
CA ARG A 245 -4.08 -1.22 8.54
C ARG A 245 -4.21 -2.51 9.36
N LEU A 246 -3.33 -2.72 10.34
CA LEU A 246 -3.43 -3.82 11.30
C LEU A 246 -4.47 -3.62 12.41
N ARG A 247 -5.16 -2.47 12.44
CA ARG A 247 -6.16 -2.08 13.47
C ARG A 247 -5.56 -2.06 14.88
N ASP A 248 -4.28 -1.73 14.96
CA ASP A 248 -3.43 -1.75 16.14
C ASP A 248 -3.28 -0.33 16.72
N ALA A 249 -4.33 0.10 17.43
CA ALA A 249 -4.51 1.50 17.80
C ALA A 249 -3.50 2.00 18.85
N ASP A 250 -3.06 1.12 19.75
CA ASP A 250 -2.10 1.45 20.80
C ASP A 250 -0.71 1.68 20.20
N ASP A 251 -0.24 0.79 19.32
CA ASP A 251 1.06 0.99 18.66
C ASP A 251 1.03 2.06 17.56
N ALA A 252 -0.11 2.30 16.91
CA ALA A 252 -0.29 3.46 16.02
C ALA A 252 -0.17 4.78 16.80
N LEU A 253 -0.82 4.91 17.95
CA LEU A 253 -0.67 6.07 18.84
C LEU A 253 0.76 6.18 19.40
N ALA A 254 1.41 5.05 19.73
CA ALA A 254 2.79 5.04 20.18
C ALA A 254 3.76 5.48 19.06
N ALA A 255 3.49 5.15 17.79
CA ALA A 255 4.25 5.64 16.65
C ALA A 255 4.03 7.15 16.41
N ILE A 256 2.80 7.66 16.50
CA ILE A 256 2.48 9.10 16.49
C ILE A 256 3.30 9.84 17.56
N ARG A 257 3.30 9.32 18.80
CA ARG A 257 4.04 9.90 19.94
C ARG A 257 5.55 9.92 19.73
N ARG A 258 6.12 8.97 18.97
CA ARG A 258 7.54 8.94 18.60
C ARG A 258 7.86 9.97 17.53
N PHE A 259 7.05 10.00 16.47
CA PHE A 259 7.20 10.95 15.36
C PHE A 259 7.16 12.42 15.85
N LEU A 260 6.27 12.74 16.78
CA LEU A 260 6.08 14.09 17.32
C LEU A 260 7.09 14.51 18.41
N ARG A 261 8.13 13.70 18.70
CA ARG A 261 9.20 14.11 19.63
C ARG A 261 10.02 15.26 19.03
N PRO A 262 10.56 16.19 19.85
CA PRO A 262 11.50 17.20 19.36
C PRO A 262 12.74 16.54 18.72
N ALA A 263 13.01 16.91 17.47
CA ALA A 263 14.20 16.46 16.74
C ALA A 263 15.47 17.08 17.32
N ASN A 264 16.37 16.23 17.80
CA ASN A 264 17.76 16.54 18.14
C ASN A 264 18.66 15.82 17.12
N ASP A 265 19.66 15.06 17.57
CA ASP A 265 20.46 14.14 16.73
C ASP A 265 19.71 12.86 16.33
N SER A 266 18.38 12.86 16.42
CA SER A 266 17.48 11.73 16.19
C SER A 266 16.25 12.15 15.38
N ALA A 267 15.51 11.16 14.88
CA ALA A 267 14.21 11.40 14.26
C ALA A 267 13.23 12.09 15.22
N GLY A 268 12.24 12.77 14.62
CA GLY A 268 11.25 13.57 15.33
C GLY A 268 10.74 14.71 14.45
N VAL A 269 10.30 15.81 15.08
CA VAL A 269 9.96 17.07 14.41
C VAL A 269 10.79 18.24 14.94
N TYR A 270 11.28 19.08 14.04
CA TYR A 270 11.93 20.35 14.38
C TYR A 270 10.93 21.36 14.97
N ARG A 271 11.44 22.50 15.48
CA ARG A 271 10.60 23.57 16.08
C ARG A 271 9.53 24.14 15.14
N ASN A 272 9.71 24.02 13.82
CA ASN A 272 8.76 24.41 12.78
C ASN A 272 7.87 23.23 12.31
N LEU A 273 7.82 22.13 13.07
CA LEU A 273 7.10 20.88 12.78
C LEU A 273 7.56 20.12 11.52
N PHE A 274 8.68 20.51 10.92
CA PHE A 274 9.28 19.72 9.83
C PHE A 274 9.84 18.40 10.37
N CYS A 275 9.54 17.31 9.67
CA CYS A 275 10.04 15.98 9.96
C CYS A 275 11.57 15.93 9.84
N ALA A 276 12.20 15.30 10.84
CA ALA A 276 13.61 15.00 10.84
C ALA A 276 13.84 13.52 10.52
N HIS A 277 14.63 13.26 9.49
CA HIS A 277 15.26 11.97 9.29
C HIS A 277 16.23 11.60 10.44
N PRO A 278 17.13 12.50 10.94
CA PRO A 278 17.58 13.82 10.43
C PRO A 278 18.50 13.70 9.19
N PRO A 279 18.71 14.77 8.39
CA PRO A 279 18.18 16.14 8.50
C PRO A 279 16.70 16.25 8.07
N PHE A 280 16.21 17.44 7.72
CA PHE A 280 14.85 17.61 7.19
C PHE A 280 14.56 16.69 5.99
N GLN A 281 13.47 15.93 6.09
CA GLN A 281 12.84 15.21 4.99
C GLN A 281 11.33 15.36 5.09
N ILE A 282 10.67 15.72 3.98
CA ILE A 282 9.22 16.05 3.96
C ILE A 282 8.31 14.82 3.91
N ASP A 283 8.87 13.68 3.50
CA ASP A 283 8.23 12.37 3.41
C ASP A 283 7.45 12.00 4.70
N GLY A 284 8.05 12.16 5.87
CA GLY A 284 7.41 11.86 7.14
C GLY A 284 6.27 12.82 7.50
N ASN A 285 6.30 14.10 7.08
CA ASN A 285 5.16 15.00 7.27
C ASN A 285 3.94 14.55 6.46
N LEU A 286 4.16 14.15 5.20
CA LEU A 286 3.11 13.65 4.31
C LEU A 286 2.60 12.28 4.79
N GLY A 287 3.51 11.37 5.15
CA GLY A 287 3.21 10.05 5.68
C GLY A 287 2.46 10.11 7.02
N PHE A 288 2.79 11.05 7.91
CA PHE A 288 2.06 11.26 9.17
C PHE A 288 0.60 11.60 8.92
N THR A 289 0.34 12.52 7.98
CA THR A 289 -1.03 12.90 7.59
C THR A 289 -1.79 11.71 7.02
N ALA A 290 -1.16 10.92 6.15
CA ALA A 290 -1.76 9.72 5.59
C ALA A 290 -2.03 8.64 6.67
N GLY A 291 -1.11 8.43 7.60
CA GLY A 291 -1.26 7.49 8.71
C GLY A 291 -2.41 7.84 9.64
N VAL A 292 -2.55 9.11 10.02
CA VAL A 292 -3.69 9.58 10.83
C VAL A 292 -5.02 9.44 10.07
N ALA A 293 -5.04 9.71 8.76
CA ALA A 293 -6.24 9.48 7.94
C ALA A 293 -6.63 8.00 7.90
N GLU A 294 -5.68 7.08 7.67
CA GLU A 294 -5.88 5.63 7.66
C GLU A 294 -6.30 5.05 9.03
N MET A 295 -6.05 5.76 10.15
CA MET A 295 -6.59 5.39 11.47
C MET A 295 -8.08 5.73 11.62
N LEU A 296 -8.57 6.75 10.91
CA LEU A 296 -9.93 7.29 11.01
C LEU A 296 -10.85 6.81 9.88
N LEU A 297 -10.30 6.52 8.70
CA LEU A 297 -11.03 6.12 7.51
C LEU A 297 -10.19 5.17 6.63
N GLN A 298 -10.68 3.95 6.45
CA GLN A 298 -10.17 2.98 5.47
C GLN A 298 -11.19 2.77 4.36
N SER A 299 -10.71 2.54 3.14
CA SER A 299 -11.56 2.30 1.96
C SER A 299 -10.83 1.53 0.87
N HIS A 300 -9.95 0.60 1.24
CA HIS A 300 -9.18 -0.23 0.30
C HIS A 300 -9.91 -1.54 -0.08
N ARG A 301 -10.92 -1.91 0.71
CA ARG A 301 -11.88 -3.01 0.47
C ARG A 301 -13.14 -2.47 -0.21
N ASP A 302 -14.10 -3.33 -0.56
CA ASP A 302 -15.46 -3.00 -1.06
C ASP A 302 -16.38 -2.32 0.01
N GLU A 303 -15.80 -1.48 0.88
CA GLU A 303 -16.46 -0.80 1.98
C GLU A 303 -15.72 0.46 2.44
N ILE A 304 -16.47 1.39 3.03
CA ILE A 304 -15.96 2.54 3.78
C ILE A 304 -15.91 2.14 5.25
N HIS A 305 -14.71 1.86 5.78
CA HIS A 305 -14.51 1.47 7.17
C HIS A 305 -14.14 2.69 8.02
N LEU A 306 -15.06 3.09 8.90
CA LEU A 306 -14.95 4.23 9.82
C LEU A 306 -14.27 3.82 11.12
N LEU A 307 -13.38 4.69 11.61
CA LEU A 307 -12.65 4.56 12.87
C LEU A 307 -11.94 3.19 13.04
N PRO A 308 -11.29 2.65 11.98
CA PRO A 308 -10.74 1.29 11.97
C PRO A 308 -9.63 1.04 13.00
N CYS A 309 -8.95 2.10 13.44
CA CYS A 309 -7.80 2.05 14.33
C CYS A 309 -7.81 3.26 15.29
N LEU A 310 -8.94 3.48 15.97
CA LEU A 310 -9.14 4.60 16.87
C LEU A 310 -8.52 4.33 18.27
N PRO A 311 -7.56 5.13 18.75
CA PRO A 311 -7.00 4.96 20.10
C PRO A 311 -8.03 5.29 21.18
N ALA A 312 -7.99 4.59 22.30
CA ALA A 312 -8.92 4.81 23.43
C ALA A 312 -8.86 6.24 23.99
N GLU A 313 -7.73 6.93 23.85
CA GLU A 313 -7.56 8.33 24.25
C GLU A 313 -8.31 9.32 23.34
N TRP A 314 -8.68 8.91 22.12
CA TRP A 314 -9.51 9.69 21.20
C TRP A 314 -10.98 9.30 21.35
N ALA A 315 -11.48 9.26 22.59
CA ALA A 315 -12.83 8.80 22.91
C ALA A 315 -13.95 9.63 22.23
N GLU A 316 -13.69 10.91 21.97
CA GLU A 316 -14.61 11.82 21.28
C GLU A 316 -13.85 12.64 20.23
N GLY A 317 -14.52 12.99 19.13
CA GLY A 317 -13.91 13.82 18.10
C GLY A 317 -14.74 13.93 16.83
N ALA A 318 -14.15 14.57 15.82
CA ALA A 318 -14.73 14.72 14.50
C ALA A 318 -13.65 14.85 13.41
N PHE A 319 -13.98 14.43 12.20
CA PHE A 319 -13.28 14.80 10.98
C PHE A 319 -14.28 15.23 9.89
N ALA A 320 -13.82 16.04 8.95
CA ALA A 320 -14.60 16.47 7.79
C ALA A 320 -13.73 16.47 6.53
N GLY A 321 -14.32 16.15 5.39
CA GLY A 321 -13.64 16.20 4.09
C GLY A 321 -12.65 15.06 3.80
N LEU A 322 -12.62 13.98 4.59
CA LEU A 322 -11.83 12.80 4.22
C LEU A 322 -12.48 12.10 3.03
N ARG A 323 -11.69 11.71 2.03
CA ARG A 323 -12.19 11.03 0.84
C ARG A 323 -12.01 9.52 0.98
N ALA A 324 -13.01 8.77 0.54
CA ALA A 324 -12.97 7.32 0.35
C ALA A 324 -12.94 6.99 -1.15
N ARG A 325 -12.45 5.79 -1.48
CA ARG A 325 -12.51 5.25 -2.84
C ARG A 325 -13.97 5.11 -3.30
N GLY A 326 -14.20 5.14 -4.62
CA GLY A 326 -15.51 5.29 -5.23
C GLY A 326 -16.00 6.74 -5.37
N GLY A 327 -15.18 7.73 -5.01
CA GLY A 327 -15.55 9.15 -5.08
C GLY A 327 -16.59 9.52 -4.03
N VAL A 328 -16.30 9.25 -2.75
CA VAL A 328 -17.17 9.61 -1.62
C VAL A 328 -16.40 10.48 -0.63
N THR A 329 -16.92 11.67 -0.35
CA THR A 329 -16.46 12.52 0.76
C THR A 329 -17.21 12.12 2.03
N VAL A 330 -16.47 11.99 3.13
CA VAL A 330 -16.94 11.51 4.44
C VAL A 330 -16.64 12.58 5.49
N ASP A 331 -17.69 12.99 6.20
CA ASP A 331 -17.58 13.68 7.48
C ASP A 331 -18.09 12.73 8.56
N ALA A 332 -17.43 12.70 9.73
CA ALA A 332 -17.88 11.88 10.85
C ALA A 332 -17.61 12.56 12.20
N THR A 333 -18.52 12.36 13.15
CA THR A 333 -18.32 12.63 14.58
C THR A 333 -18.45 11.33 15.36
N TRP A 334 -17.80 11.25 16.52
CA TRP A 334 -17.87 10.08 17.39
C TRP A 334 -17.85 10.47 18.87
N SER A 335 -18.43 9.60 19.71
CA SER A 335 -18.34 9.68 21.17
C SER A 335 -18.32 8.26 21.75
N GLY A 336 -17.57 8.05 22.83
CA GLY A 336 -17.28 6.72 23.37
C GLY A 336 -16.59 5.78 22.37
N GLY A 337 -15.88 6.33 21.37
CA GLY A 337 -15.28 5.56 20.26
C GLY A 337 -16.27 5.03 19.22
N VAL A 338 -17.55 5.42 19.26
CA VAL A 338 -18.59 4.96 18.32
C VAL A 338 -19.05 6.11 17.43
N PRO A 339 -19.25 5.91 16.11
CA PRO A 339 -19.81 6.94 15.22
C PRO A 339 -21.16 7.47 15.72
N ALA A 340 -21.29 8.79 15.80
CA ALA A 340 -22.46 9.50 16.32
C ALA A 340 -23.26 10.23 15.22
N GLU A 341 -22.55 10.82 14.26
CA GLU A 341 -23.09 11.35 13.01
C GLU A 341 -22.08 11.03 11.90
N VAL A 342 -22.57 10.49 10.78
CA VAL A 342 -21.77 10.20 9.59
C VAL A 342 -22.49 10.78 8.39
N ARG A 343 -21.82 11.66 7.65
CA ARG A 343 -22.34 12.30 6.45
C ARG A 343 -21.49 11.90 5.25
N LEU A 344 -22.17 11.48 4.19
CA LEU A 344 -21.58 11.05 2.93
C LEU A 344 -22.04 11.99 1.81
N VAL A 345 -21.14 12.37 0.93
CA VAL A 345 -21.44 13.05 -0.34
C VAL A 345 -20.67 12.33 -1.43
N SER A 346 -21.36 11.73 -2.41
CA SER A 346 -20.68 11.07 -3.53
C SER A 346 -20.66 11.93 -4.78
N ASP A 347 -19.58 11.78 -5.56
CA ASP A 347 -19.42 12.39 -6.89
C ASP A 347 -20.36 11.78 -7.94
N ARG A 348 -21.00 10.63 -7.64
CA ARG A 348 -21.89 9.86 -8.53
C ARG A 348 -23.01 9.17 -7.76
N ASP A 349 -24.01 8.65 -8.47
CA ASP A 349 -24.98 7.73 -7.88
C ASP A 349 -24.26 6.41 -7.54
N ALA A 350 -24.42 5.94 -6.30
CA ALA A 350 -23.68 4.77 -5.80
C ALA A 350 -24.47 4.05 -4.70
N THR A 351 -24.18 2.77 -4.50
CA THR A 351 -24.52 2.06 -3.26
C THR A 351 -23.21 1.68 -2.57
N VAL A 352 -23.03 2.07 -1.32
CA VAL A 352 -21.79 1.83 -0.56
C VAL A 352 -22.08 1.10 0.74
N THR A 353 -21.17 0.17 1.06
CA THR A 353 -21.07 -0.47 2.37
C THR A 353 -20.34 0.48 3.32
N VAL A 354 -20.90 0.79 4.47
CA VAL A 354 -20.24 1.57 5.54
C VAL A 354 -20.10 0.68 6.77
N ARG A 355 -18.90 0.52 7.30
CA ARG A 355 -18.60 -0.33 8.48
C ARG A 355 -17.97 0.48 9.61
N SER A 356 -18.25 0.10 10.86
CA SER A 356 -17.41 0.45 12.01
C SER A 356 -17.51 -0.66 13.05
N GLY A 357 -16.35 -1.21 13.44
CA GLY A 357 -16.29 -2.45 14.22
C GLY A 357 -17.00 -3.60 13.50
N SER A 358 -18.00 -4.20 14.17
CA SER A 358 -18.86 -5.26 13.64
C SER A 358 -20.17 -4.79 13.00
N HIS A 359 -20.45 -3.48 13.00
CA HIS A 359 -21.70 -2.94 12.45
C HIS A 359 -21.48 -2.46 11.01
N THR A 360 -22.40 -2.84 10.13
CA THR A 360 -22.38 -2.49 8.70
C THR A 360 -23.74 -1.94 8.27
N VAL A 361 -23.72 -0.85 7.49
CA VAL A 361 -24.90 -0.19 6.92
C VAL A 361 -24.72 -0.06 5.40
N GLN A 362 -25.76 -0.35 4.63
CA GLN A 362 -25.80 -0.07 3.19
C GLN A 362 -26.42 1.30 2.94
N ALA A 363 -25.67 2.21 2.32
CA ALA A 363 -26.12 3.55 1.98
C ALA A 363 -26.30 3.71 0.47
N LYS A 364 -27.50 4.11 0.04
CA LYS A 364 -27.76 4.54 -1.34
C LYS A 364 -27.53 6.04 -1.44
N LEU A 365 -26.53 6.41 -2.23
CA LEU A 365 -26.07 7.78 -2.42
C LEU A 365 -26.53 8.29 -3.78
N GLN A 366 -26.97 9.54 -3.82
CA GLN A 366 -27.23 10.29 -5.05
C GLN A 366 -26.12 11.32 -5.25
N ALA A 367 -25.68 11.52 -6.48
CA ALA A 367 -24.60 12.42 -6.84
C ALA A 367 -24.82 13.84 -6.26
N GLY A 368 -23.83 14.34 -5.51
CA GLY A 368 -23.85 15.67 -4.89
C GLY A 368 -24.84 15.86 -3.73
N VAL A 369 -25.66 14.86 -3.39
CA VAL A 369 -26.67 14.96 -2.32
C VAL A 369 -26.09 14.44 -1.00
N PRO A 370 -26.08 15.24 0.09
CA PRO A 370 -25.69 14.77 1.40
C PRO A 370 -26.62 13.67 1.93
N HIS A 371 -26.04 12.52 2.27
CA HIS A 371 -26.70 11.41 2.94
C HIS A 371 -26.18 11.28 4.37
N VAL A 372 -27.06 11.19 5.36
CA VAL A 372 -26.68 10.94 6.77
C VAL A 372 -26.95 9.47 7.07
N VAL A 373 -25.92 8.74 7.49
CA VAL A 373 -26.04 7.31 7.82
C VAL A 373 -26.68 7.16 9.19
N GLU A 374 -27.74 6.35 9.29
CA GLU A 374 -28.35 6.00 10.57
C GLU A 374 -27.51 4.93 11.28
N TRP A 375 -26.74 5.33 12.29
CA TRP A 375 -25.86 4.39 13.02
C TRP A 375 -26.61 3.63 14.14
N PRO A 376 -26.52 2.28 14.20
CA PRO A 376 -27.07 1.51 15.32
C PRO A 376 -26.35 1.85 16.63
N GLY A 377 -27.11 2.08 17.70
CA GLY A 377 -26.56 2.43 19.02
C GLY A 377 -26.85 3.85 19.50
N ARG A 378 -27.46 4.69 18.65
CA ARG A 378 -27.96 6.02 19.05
C ARG A 378 -29.11 5.89 20.05
N THR A 379 -28.81 5.85 21.35
CA THR A 379 -29.77 6.23 22.40
C THR A 379 -30.15 7.69 22.16
N ALA A 380 -31.31 7.89 21.55
CA ALA A 380 -31.75 9.21 21.10
C ALA A 380 -32.10 10.12 22.28
N SER A 381 -31.10 10.77 22.88
CA SER A 381 -31.29 11.92 23.76
C SER A 381 -31.63 13.17 22.93
N ARG A 382 -32.76 13.11 22.22
CA ARG A 382 -33.43 14.34 21.75
C ARG A 382 -33.86 15.12 23.00
N ARG A 383 -33.25 16.29 23.20
CA ARG A 383 -33.81 17.37 24.02
C ARG A 383 -34.43 18.41 23.10
#